data_AF-A0A431MUL9-F1
#
_entry.id   AF-A0A431MUL9-F1
#
_cell.length_a   1.000
_cell.length_b   1.000
_cell.length_c   1.000
_cell.angle_alpha   90.00
_cell.angle_beta   90.00
_cell.angle_gamma   90.00
#
_symmetry.space_group_name_H-M   'P 1'
#
loop_
_entity.id
_entity.type
_entity.pdbx_description
1 polymer ?
#
loop_
_entity_poly.entity_id
_entity_poly.type
_entity_poly.pdbx_seq_one_letter_code
_entity_poly.pdbx_strand_id
1 'polypeptide(L)' 'MRRVGSGTVGNGCGLETGRFLEDGDEIELEVQKIGVLVNRVQLQTG' A
#
# COMPACT_ATOMS: atom_id res chain seq x y z
N MET A 1 -17.71 2.39 -16.22
CA MET A 1 -17.58 2.43 -14.76
C MET A 1 -16.22 2.99 -14.41
N ARG A 2 -16.13 4.12 -13.68
CA ARG A 2 -14.85 4.71 -13.26
C ARG A 2 -14.57 4.31 -11.81
N ARG A 3 -13.35 3.86 -11.52
CA ARG A 3 -12.90 3.65 -10.13
C ARG A 3 -12.51 4.99 -9.53
N VAL A 4 -12.97 5.28 -8.32
CA VAL A 4 -12.64 6.49 -7.56
C VAL A 4 -11.74 6.07 -6.40
N GLY A 5 -10.60 6.73 -6.26
CA GLY A 5 -9.72 6.57 -5.09
C GLY A 5 -10.09 7.57 -4.01
N SER A 6 -10.25 7.11 -2.77
CA SER A 6 -10.59 7.96 -1.62
C SER A 6 -9.42 8.80 -1.09
N GLY A 7 -8.19 8.46 -1.48
CA GLY A 7 -6.98 8.95 -0.81
C GLY A 7 -6.57 8.08 0.39
N THR A 8 -5.46 8.43 1.03
CA THR A 8 -4.94 7.77 2.22
C THR A 8 -5.60 8.32 3.49
N VAL A 9 -5.65 7.49 4.54
CA VAL A 9 -5.97 7.96 5.90
C VAL A 9 -4.71 8.54 6.55
N GLY A 10 -4.83 9.30 7.64
CA GLY A 10 -3.67 9.86 8.33
C GLY A 10 -2.70 8.78 8.82
N ASN A 11 -1.39 9.02 8.64
CA ASN A 11 -0.32 8.02 8.82
C ASN A 11 -0.44 6.82 7.87
N GLY A 12 -1.12 6.98 6.73
CA GLY A 12 -1.38 5.91 5.77
C GLY A 12 -0.30 5.76 4.70
N CYS A 13 0.72 6.62 4.67
CA CYS A 13 1.83 6.51 3.73
C CYS A 13 3.20 6.49 4.41
N GLY A 14 4.22 6.07 3.64
CA GLY A 14 5.59 5.99 4.12
C GLY A 14 6.19 7.34 4.56
N LEU A 15 5.76 8.43 3.92
CA LEU A 15 6.21 9.78 4.28
C LEU A 15 5.73 10.19 5.68
N GLU A 16 4.48 9.88 6.02
CA GLU A 16 3.90 10.21 7.34
C GLU A 16 4.46 9.32 8.45
N THR A 17 4.79 8.06 8.13
CA THR A 17 5.30 7.07 9.09
C THR A 17 6.83 7.03 9.20
N GLY A 18 7.54 7.67 8.26
CA GLY A 18 8.99 7.60 8.14
C GLY A 18 9.52 6.23 7.69
N ARG A 19 8.66 5.38 7.10
CA ARG A 19 9.00 4.02 6.66
C ARG A 19 8.77 3.88 5.16
N PHE A 20 9.83 3.65 4.41
CA PHE A 20 9.74 3.45 2.96
C PHE A 20 9.87 1.97 2.62
N LEU A 21 9.37 1.62 1.44
CA LEU A 21 9.38 0.25 0.94
C LEU A 21 10.77 -0.10 0.42
N GLU A 22 11.19 -1.33 0.69
CA GLU A 22 12.41 -1.95 0.17
C GLU A 22 12.05 -3.10 -0.78
N ASP A 23 13.04 -3.54 -1.57
CA ASP A 23 12.84 -4.69 -2.45
C ASP A 23 12.51 -5.96 -1.65
N GLY A 24 11.50 -6.69 -2.11
CA GLY A 24 11.07 -7.93 -1.46
C GLY A 24 10.13 -7.74 -0.27
N ASP A 25 9.86 -6.51 0.18
CA ASP A 25 8.87 -6.23 1.23
C ASP A 25 7.49 -6.82 0.89
N GLU A 26 6.80 -7.34 1.90
CA GLU A 26 5.41 -7.75 1.80
C GLU A 26 4.51 -6.77 2.54
N ILE A 27 3.48 -6.27 1.87
CA ILE A 27 2.57 -5.25 2.40
C ILE A 27 1.15 -5.80 2.41
N GLU A 28 0.48 -5.63 3.54
CA GLU A 28 -0.91 -6.00 3.75
C GLU A 28 -1.79 -4.76 3.94
N LEU A 29 -2.92 -4.71 3.24
CA LEU A 29 -3.98 -3.73 3.43
C LEU A 29 -5.31 -4.45 3.70
N GLU A 30 -5.82 -4.31 4.92
CA GLU A 30 -7.14 -4.84 5.28
C GLU A 30 -8.18 -3.70 5.32
N VAL A 31 -9.32 -3.93 4.68
CA VAL A 31 -10.52 -3.12 4.87
C VAL A 31 -11.68 -4.02 5.28
N GLN A 32 -12.25 -3.74 6.45
CA GLN A 32 -13.39 -4.49 6.97
C GLN A 32 -14.52 -4.57 5.92
N LYS A 33 -15.05 -5.77 5.73
CA LYS A 33 -16.13 -6.11 4.77
C LYS A 33 -15.75 -6.00 3.28
N ILE A 34 -14.51 -5.64 2.94
CA ILE A 34 -13.99 -5.71 1.56
C ILE A 34 -13.01 -6.88 1.45
N GLY A 35 -12.08 -7.01 2.41
CA GLY A 35 -11.08 -8.06 2.47
C GLY A 35 -9.67 -7.54 2.64
N VAL A 36 -8.70 -8.43 2.38
CA VAL A 36 -7.25 -8.18 2.52
C VAL A 36 -6.60 -8.17 1.15
N LEU A 37 -5.74 -7.18 0.90
CA LEU A 37 -4.83 -7.14 -0.24
C LEU A 37 -3.39 -7.35 0.26
N VAL A 38 -2.74 -8.40 -0.24
CA VAL A 38 -1.32 -8.67 0.04
C VAL A 38 -0.54 -8.58 -1.26
N ASN A 39 0.55 -7.82 -1.27
CA ASN A 39 1.46 -7.71 -2.40
C ASN A 39 2.92 -7.72 -1.95
N ARG A 40 3.79 -8.21 -2.83
CA ARG A 40 5.24 -8.15 -2.67
C ARG A 40 5.81 -7.03 -3.53
N VAL A 41 6.63 -6.19 -2.94
CA VAL A 41 7.37 -5.12 -3.62
C VAL A 41 8.49 -5.75 -4.44
N GLN A 42 8.66 -5.25 -5.67
CA GLN A 42 9.78 -5.60 -6.53
C GLN A 42 10.42 -4.29 -6.99
N LEU A 43 11.72 -4.15 -6.77
CA LEU A 43 12.48 -3.04 -7.31
C LEU A 43 12.49 -3.16 -8.83
N GLN A 44 11.96 -2.14 -9.49
CA GLN A 44 12.00 -2.09 -10.94
C GLN A 44 13.43 -1.81 -11.39
N THR A 45 14.09 -2.84 -11.91
CA THR A 45 15.35 -2.70 -12.64
C THR A 45 15.01 -2.42 -14.11
N GLY A 46 15.53 -1.33 -14.66
CA GLY A 46 15.30 -0.91 -16.05
C GLY A 46 15.96 -1.83 -17.08
#